data_AF-A0A3C0NKD1-F1
#
_entry.id   AF-A0A3C0NKD1-F1
#
_cell.length_a   1.000
_cell.length_b   1.000
_cell.length_c   1.000
_cell.angle_alpha   90.00
_cell.angle_beta   90.00
_cell.angle_gamma   90.00
#
_symmetry.space_group_name_H-M   'P 1'
#
loop_
_entity.id
_entity.type
_entity.pdbx_description
1 polymer ?
#
loop_
_entity_poly.entity_id
_entity_poly.type
_entity_poly.pdbx_seq_one_letter_code
_entity_poly.pdbx_strand_id
1 'polypeptide(L)'
;MYNPIPLPPNNEVSDTLTDKDIPLGEGGFGRDYVVNFSAGDQVAIDLTSESFDSIVTLVAADGTTVGENDDGPDGSTNSLLFTRITEAGRYIIRVHAFGKTGGGAFKLKVTRLRPVQ
;
A
#
# COMPACT_ATOMS: atom_id res chain seq x y z
N MET A 1 7.56 14.99 12.47
CA MET A 1 8.34 14.81 11.23
C MET A 1 7.79 13.61 10.50
N TYR A 2 7.60 13.71 9.19
CA TYR A 2 7.16 12.59 8.35
C TYR A 2 8.32 11.61 8.13
N ASN A 3 8.11 10.33 8.43
CA ASN A 3 9.14 9.28 8.33
C ASN A 3 8.50 7.93 7.97
N PRO A 4 8.31 7.62 6.67
CA PRO A 4 7.69 6.38 6.23
C PRO A 4 8.57 5.16 6.56
N ILE A 5 7.93 4.01 6.76
CA ILE A 5 8.58 2.78 7.21
C ILE A 5 9.22 2.07 6.01
N PRO A 6 10.53 1.77 6.00
CA PRO A 6 11.12 0.98 4.92
C PRO A 6 10.48 -0.41 4.83
N LEU A 7 10.09 -0.85 3.63
CA LEU A 7 9.68 -2.25 3.46
C LEU A 7 10.85 -3.18 3.80
N PRO A 8 10.58 -4.30 4.51
CA PRO A 8 11.61 -5.28 4.79
C PRO A 8 12.09 -5.99 3.51
N PRO A 9 13.26 -6.63 3.51
CA PRO A 9 13.84 -7.25 2.31
C PRO A 9 12.99 -8.34 1.65
N ASN A 10 12.10 -8.99 2.41
CA ASN A 10 11.14 -9.98 1.92
C ASN A 10 9.88 -9.33 1.29
N ASN A 11 9.79 -7.99 1.27
CA ASN A 11 8.67 -7.21 0.73
C ASN A 11 7.31 -7.57 1.35
N GLU A 12 7.31 -8.02 2.61
CA GLU A 12 6.10 -8.46 3.29
C GLU A 12 6.14 -8.01 4.74
N VAL A 13 5.05 -7.38 5.20
CA VAL A 13 4.91 -6.88 6.56
C VAL A 13 3.55 -7.30 7.13
N SER A 14 3.56 -7.69 8.40
CA SER A 14 2.36 -7.78 9.23
C SER A 14 2.45 -6.68 10.28
N ASP A 15 1.45 -5.82 10.33
CA ASP A 15 1.47 -4.61 11.15
C ASP A 15 0.05 -4.25 11.62
N THR A 16 -0.09 -3.14 12.34
CA THR A 16 -1.37 -2.64 12.82
C THR A 16 -1.56 -1.18 12.41
N LEU A 17 -2.70 -0.88 11.80
CA LEU A 17 -3.14 0.48 11.49
C LEU A 17 -3.89 1.04 12.71
N THR A 18 -3.49 2.20 13.20
CA THR A 18 -4.00 2.83 14.44
C THR A 18 -4.27 4.31 14.26
N ASP A 19 -5.12 4.87 15.12
CA ASP A 19 -5.45 6.30 15.16
C ASP A 19 -4.28 7.24 15.46
N LYS A 20 -3.10 6.68 15.78
CA LYS A 20 -1.84 7.41 15.97
C LYS A 20 -1.00 7.51 14.70
N ASP A 21 -1.42 6.84 13.63
CA ASP A 21 -0.77 6.91 12.32
C ASP A 21 -1.08 8.25 11.62
N ILE A 22 -0.65 8.40 10.36
CA ILE A 22 -0.65 9.68 9.65
C ILE A 22 -2.10 10.13 9.42
N PRO A 23 -2.53 11.30 9.94
CA PRO A 23 -3.89 11.78 9.71
C PRO A 23 -4.11 12.09 8.22
N LEU A 24 -5.17 11.53 7.64
CA LEU A 24 -5.55 11.71 6.22
C LEU A 24 -6.71 12.70 6.02
N GLY A 25 -7.22 13.28 7.10
CA GLY A 25 -8.39 14.17 7.10
C GLY A 25 -9.68 13.42 7.43
N GLU A 26 -10.71 14.16 7.83
CA GLU A 26 -12.03 13.61 8.17
C GLU A 26 -12.05 12.49 9.23
N GLY A 27 -10.98 12.37 10.03
CA GLY A 27 -10.80 11.34 11.06
C GLY A 27 -10.03 10.10 10.61
N GLY A 28 -9.78 9.94 9.30
CA GLY A 28 -8.99 8.83 8.77
C GLY A 28 -7.50 8.94 9.08
N PHE A 29 -6.83 7.80 9.10
CA PHE A 29 -5.40 7.67 9.31
C PHE A 29 -4.79 6.63 8.38
N GLY A 30 -3.51 6.80 8.07
CA GLY A 30 -2.79 5.96 7.12
C GLY A 30 -1.37 5.66 7.55
N ARG A 31 -0.86 4.52 7.12
CA ARG A 31 0.49 4.05 7.41
C ARG A 31 1.27 3.93 6.11
N ASP A 32 2.38 4.67 6.03
CA ASP A 32 3.18 4.77 4.81
C ASP A 32 4.41 3.88 4.88
N TYR A 33 4.58 3.06 3.85
CA TYR A 33 5.76 2.24 3.62
C TYR A 33 6.54 2.76 2.41
N VAL A 34 7.87 2.71 2.48
CA VAL A 34 8.74 3.15 1.39
C VAL A 34 9.44 1.99 0.71
N VAL A 35 9.46 2.04 -0.63
CA VAL A 35 10.07 1.02 -1.49
C VAL A 35 10.72 1.69 -2.70
N ASN A 36 11.80 1.10 -3.21
CA ASN A 36 12.40 1.52 -4.47
C ASN A 36 11.96 0.58 -5.59
N PHE A 37 11.54 1.13 -6.72
CA PHE A 37 11.22 0.40 -7.93
C PHE A 37 12.10 0.82 -9.10
N SER A 38 12.22 -0.07 -10.08
CA SER A 38 12.88 0.21 -11.36
C SER A 38 11.84 0.52 -12.43
N ALA A 39 12.20 1.37 -13.40
CA ALA A 39 11.38 1.58 -14.58
C ALA A 39 11.14 0.24 -15.31
N GLY A 40 9.89 -0.04 -15.64
CA GLY A 40 9.45 -1.28 -16.27
C GLY A 40 9.03 -2.39 -15.31
N ASP A 41 9.22 -2.24 -13.99
CA ASP A 41 8.70 -3.19 -13.01
C ASP A 41 7.18 -3.33 -13.18
N GLN A 42 6.69 -4.57 -13.22
CA GLN A 42 5.27 -4.88 -13.05
C GLN A 42 5.10 -5.30 -11.59
N VAL A 43 4.25 -4.60 -10.86
CA VAL A 43 4.10 -4.79 -9.42
C VAL A 43 2.66 -5.17 -9.08
N ALA A 44 2.54 -6.10 -8.13
CA ALA A 44 1.31 -6.42 -7.44
C ALA A 44 1.49 -6.04 -5.97
N ILE A 45 0.53 -5.31 -5.41
CA ILE A 45 0.51 -4.90 -4.01
C ILE A 45 -0.76 -5.49 -3.40
N ASP A 46 -0.58 -6.54 -2.59
CA ASP A 46 -1.64 -7.22 -1.86
C ASP A 46 -1.73 -6.62 -0.45
N LEU A 47 -2.92 -6.14 -0.08
CA LEU A 47 -3.23 -5.67 1.25
C LEU A 47 -4.43 -6.47 1.78
N THR A 48 -4.24 -7.20 2.87
CA THR A 48 -5.31 -8.00 3.47
C THR A 48 -5.56 -7.61 4.93
N SER A 49 -6.83 -7.56 5.33
CA SER A 49 -7.23 -7.23 6.69
C SER A 49 -8.58 -7.86 7.02
N GLU A 50 -8.63 -8.55 8.17
CA GLU A 50 -9.89 -9.00 8.77
C GLU A 50 -10.53 -7.93 9.67
N SER A 51 -9.81 -6.83 9.91
CA SER A 51 -10.19 -5.79 10.88
C SER A 51 -10.85 -4.56 10.23
N PHE A 52 -10.57 -4.32 8.95
CA PHE A 52 -11.07 -3.16 8.23
C PHE A 52 -11.13 -3.44 6.73
N ASP A 53 -12.04 -2.76 6.06
CA ASP A 53 -12.09 -2.67 4.60
C ASP A 53 -10.89 -1.87 4.11
N SER A 54 -10.03 -2.49 3.32
CA SER A 54 -8.67 -2.02 3.10
C SER A 54 -8.58 -1.13 1.85
N ILE A 55 -7.67 -0.15 1.88
CA ILE A 55 -7.31 0.65 0.71
C ILE A 55 -5.79 0.75 0.62
N VAL A 56 -5.28 0.47 -0.57
CA VAL A 56 -3.86 0.65 -0.89
C VAL A 56 -3.66 1.70 -1.98
N THR A 57 -2.84 2.71 -1.69
CA THR A 57 -2.47 3.77 -2.64
C THR A 57 -0.97 3.71 -2.89
N LEU A 58 -0.55 3.69 -4.16
CA LEU A 58 0.83 3.86 -4.57
C LEU A 58 1.08 5.30 -4.99
N VAL A 59 2.05 5.96 -4.35
CA VAL A 59 2.38 7.38 -4.56
C VAL A 59 3.85 7.49 -5.00
N ALA A 60 4.08 8.27 -6.06
CA ALA A 60 5.41 8.57 -6.59
C ALA A 60 6.16 9.60 -5.73
N ALA A 61 7.46 9.77 -5.99
CA ALA A 61 8.33 10.66 -5.20
C ALA A 61 7.90 12.14 -5.23
N ASP A 62 7.21 12.56 -6.27
CA ASP A 62 6.66 13.91 -6.46
C ASP A 62 5.29 14.12 -5.77
N GLY A 63 4.74 13.06 -5.16
CA GLY A 63 3.43 13.08 -4.52
C GLY A 63 2.27 12.66 -5.44
N THR A 64 2.53 12.33 -6.70
CA THR A 64 1.50 11.89 -7.65
C THR A 64 1.01 10.48 -7.29
N THR A 65 -0.31 10.30 -7.23
CA THR A 65 -0.91 8.95 -7.11
C THR A 65 -0.73 8.19 -8.42
N VAL A 66 0.01 7.09 -8.34
CA VAL A 66 0.23 6.16 -9.47
C VAL A 66 -0.96 5.22 -9.65
N GLY A 67 -1.56 4.80 -8.54
CA GLY A 67 -2.72 3.92 -8.53
C GLY A 67 -3.26 3.75 -7.12
N GLU A 68 -4.52 3.37 -7.05
CA GLU A 68 -5.24 3.10 -5.81
C GLU A 68 -6.21 1.95 -6.08
N ASN A 69 -6.42 1.10 -5.08
CA ASN A 69 -7.47 0.10 -5.12
C ASN A 69 -7.96 -0.22 -3.70
N ASP A 70 -9.24 -0.54 -3.56
CA ASP A 70 -9.92 -0.93 -2.33
C ASP A 70 -10.31 -2.42 -2.34
N ASP A 71 -10.72 -2.96 -3.49
CA ASP A 71 -11.20 -4.35 -3.58
C ASP A 71 -10.26 -5.31 -4.34
N GLY A 72 -10.47 -6.61 -4.10
CA GLY A 72 -9.79 -7.72 -4.76
C GLY A 72 -10.72 -8.46 -5.71
N PRO A 73 -10.18 -9.27 -6.64
CA PRO A 73 -11.00 -10.03 -7.59
C PRO A 73 -11.78 -11.20 -6.95
N ASP A 74 -11.53 -11.50 -5.67
CA ASP A 74 -12.17 -12.59 -4.92
C ASP A 74 -13.50 -12.20 -4.26
N GLY A 75 -13.90 -10.93 -4.38
CA GLY A 75 -15.12 -10.40 -3.77
C GLY A 75 -14.99 -10.10 -2.28
N SER A 76 -13.78 -10.12 -1.73
CA SER A 76 -13.47 -9.60 -0.39
C SER A 76 -13.14 -8.10 -0.43
N THR A 77 -13.10 -7.48 0.75
CA THR A 77 -12.67 -6.08 0.96
C THR A 77 -11.14 -5.94 1.08
N ASN A 78 -10.39 -6.95 0.61
CA ASN A 78 -8.94 -6.93 0.57
C ASN A 78 -8.49 -6.29 -0.73
N SER A 79 -7.59 -5.31 -0.69
CA SER A 79 -7.14 -4.62 -1.90
C SER A 79 -6.04 -5.38 -2.63
N LEU A 80 -6.12 -5.39 -3.96
CA LEU A 80 -5.05 -5.87 -4.83
C LEU A 80 -4.76 -4.87 -5.95
N LEU A 81 -3.67 -4.12 -5.83
CA LEU A 81 -3.26 -3.15 -6.84
C LEU A 81 -2.21 -3.74 -7.79
N PHE A 82 -2.52 -3.78 -9.09
CA PHE A 82 -1.58 -4.08 -10.15
C PHE A 82 -1.19 -2.82 -10.90
N THR A 83 0.11 -2.56 -11.07
CA THR A 83 0.57 -1.41 -11.85
C THR A 83 1.93 -1.64 -12.49
N ARG A 84 2.22 -0.87 -13.55
CA ARG A 84 3.51 -0.83 -14.21
C ARG A 84 4.23 0.45 -13.82
N ILE A 85 5.44 0.30 -13.28
CA ILE A 85 6.30 1.41 -12.91
C ILE A 85 6.90 2.01 -14.19
N THR A 86 6.69 3.30 -14.42
CA THR A 86 7.19 4.02 -15.60
C THR A 86 8.55 4.65 -15.35
N GLU A 87 8.83 5.05 -14.10
CA GLU A 87 10.06 5.74 -13.71
C GLU A 87 10.73 5.01 -12.54
N ALA A 88 12.05 4.91 -12.57
CA ALA A 88 12.78 4.33 -11.44
C ALA A 88 12.80 5.34 -10.29
N GLY A 89 12.66 4.87 -9.06
CA GLY A 89 12.73 5.76 -7.92
C GLY A 89 12.08 5.22 -6.66
N ARG A 90 11.93 6.14 -5.71
CA ARG A 90 11.33 5.90 -4.40
C ARG A 90 9.82 6.12 -4.49
N TYR A 91 9.07 5.14 -4.02
CA TYR A 91 7.61 5.16 -3.96
C TYR A 91 7.14 4.98 -2.52
N ILE A 92 5.96 5.51 -2.25
CA ILE A 92 5.23 5.31 -1.00
C ILE A 92 4.04 4.41 -1.27
N ILE A 93 3.89 3.38 -0.44
CA ILE A 93 2.68 2.57 -0.35
C ILE A 93 1.95 3.01 0.90
N ARG A 94 0.77 3.60 0.73
CA ARG A 94 -0.09 4.03 1.82
C ARG A 94 -1.16 2.97 2.07
N VAL A 95 -1.21 2.48 3.29
CA VAL A 95 -2.27 1.63 3.81
C VAL A 95 -3.23 2.49 4.60
N HIS A 96 -4.52 2.42 4.30
CA HIS A 96 -5.57 3.00 5.13
C HIS A 96 -6.87 2.18 5.03
N ALA A 97 -7.85 2.53 5.84
CA ALA A 97 -9.16 1.89 5.80
C ALA A 97 -10.15 2.70 4.97
N PHE A 98 -11.12 2.02 4.37
CA PHE A 98 -12.32 2.63 3.82
C PHE A 98 -13.14 3.25 4.96
N GLY A 99 -13.36 4.56 4.88
CA GLY A 99 -14.07 5.33 5.90
C GLY A 99 -13.17 5.93 7.00
N LYS A 100 -13.81 6.41 8.07
CA LYS A 100 -13.19 7.36 9.02
C LYS A 100 -12.53 6.72 10.24
N THR A 101 -12.80 5.46 10.54
CA THR A 101 -12.43 4.86 11.84
C THR A 101 -11.94 3.41 11.74
N GLY A 102 -11.63 2.92 10.53
CA GLY A 102 -11.13 1.56 10.35
C GLY A 102 -9.64 1.46 10.76
N GLY A 103 -9.31 0.43 11.52
CA GLY A 103 -7.96 0.17 12.00
C GLY A 103 -7.87 -1.22 12.60
N GLY A 104 -6.66 -1.75 12.73
CA GLY A 104 -6.42 -3.10 13.20
C GLY A 104 -5.29 -3.79 12.44
N ALA A 105 -5.20 -5.10 12.63
CA ALA A 105 -4.12 -5.91 12.07
C ALA A 105 -4.31 -6.05 10.55
N PHE A 106 -3.20 -5.91 9.81
CA PHE A 106 -3.18 -6.13 8.38
C PHE A 106 -1.89 -6.82 7.95
N LYS A 107 -1.90 -7.30 6.71
CA LYS A 107 -0.75 -7.83 6.02
C LYS A 107 -0.60 -7.12 4.68
N LEU A 108 0.59 -6.57 4.42
CA LEU A 108 0.95 -5.93 3.16
C LEU A 108 2.07 -6.74 2.51
N LYS A 109 1.91 -7.06 1.23
CA LYS A 109 2.91 -7.77 0.43
C LYS A 109 3.09 -7.09 -0.93
N VAL A 110 4.34 -6.93 -1.33
CA VAL A 110 4.70 -6.38 -2.65
C VAL A 110 5.42 -7.44 -3.47
N THR A 111 4.86 -7.77 -4.62
CA THR A 111 5.41 -8.74 -5.55
C THR A 111 5.83 -8.05 -6.85
N ARG A 112 7.10 -8.16 -7.23
CA ARG A 112 7.58 -7.80 -8.56
C ARG A 112 7.34 -8.98 -9.49
N LEU A 113 6.38 -8.85 -10.40
CA LEU A 113 6.05 -9.86 -11.38
C LEU A 113 7.17 -9.93 -12.41
N ARG A 114 7.77 -11.11 -12.54
CA ARG A 114 8.71 -11.40 -13.62
C ARG A 114 7.94 -12.07 -14.75
N PRO A 115 8.17 -11.70 -16.01
CA PRO A 115 7.68 -12.50 -17.12
C PRO A 115 8.15 -13.95 -16.95
N VAL A 116 7.25 -14.91 -17.16
CA VAL A 116 7.65 -16.31 -17.31
C VAL A 116 8.47 -16.35 -18.60
N GLN A 117 9.72 -16.79 -18.50
CA GLN A 117 10.63 -16.94 -19.63
C GLN A 117 10.49 -18.33 -20.24
#